data_AF-A0A8T4UJS1-F1
#
_entry.id   AF-A0A8T4UJS1-F1
#
_cell.length_a   1.000
_cell.length_b   1.000
_cell.length_c   1.000
_cell.angle_alpha   90.00
_cell.angle_beta   90.00
_cell.angle_gamma   90.00
#
_symmetry.space_group_name_H-M   'P 1'
#
loop_
_entity.id
_entity.type
_entity.pdbx_description
1 polymer ?
#
loop_
_entity_poly.entity_id
_entity_poly.type
_entity_poly.pdbx_seq_one_letter_code
_entity_poly.pdbx_strand_id
1 'polypeptide(L)'
;MIWILWVLIVLGIVVILTFIAYFNKFVILGNRIDNSLAQIDVQLKKRADLVPNLIEIVKGYVKHESAMIDKVTEARKALLSAKDITSKVKAGDKLQGALKSIFALAENYPNLKANE
;
A
#
# COMPACT_ATOMS: atom_id res chain seq x y z
N MET A 1 3.11 51.02 34.98
CA MET A 1 2.05 50.03 35.31
C MET A 1 1.34 49.53 34.04
N ILE A 2 0.84 50.43 33.17
CA ILE A 2 0.14 50.04 31.91
C ILE A 2 1.01 49.20 30.94
N TRP A 3 2.30 49.51 30.79
CA TRP A 3 3.19 48.76 29.90
C TRP A 3 3.36 47.28 30.29
N ILE A 4 3.33 46.98 31.60
CA ILE A 4 3.43 45.61 32.12
C ILE A 4 2.17 44.81 31.74
N LEU A 5 0.99 45.44 31.76
CA LEU A 5 -0.27 44.80 31.34
C LEU A 5 -0.22 44.43 29.85
N TRP A 6 0.29 45.32 28.99
CA TRP A 6 0.47 45.03 27.56
C TRP A 6 1.43 43.87 27.32
N VAL A 7 2.55 43.82 28.05
CA VAL A 7 3.51 42.70 27.96
C VAL A 7 2.86 41.36 28.35
N LEU A 8 2.06 41.34 29.42
CA LEU A 8 1.35 40.14 29.86
C LEU A 8 0.29 39.69 28.85
N ILE A 9 -0.44 40.62 28.23
CA ILE A 9 -1.41 40.31 27.18
C ILE A 9 -0.73 39.70 25.96
N VAL A 10 0.36 40.31 25.49
CA VAL A 10 1.14 39.78 24.36
C VAL A 10 1.68 38.39 24.67
N LEU A 11 2.21 38.18 25.88
CA LEU A 11 2.69 36.87 26.31
C LEU A 11 1.57 35.82 26.31
N GLY A 12 0.38 36.18 26.82
CA GLY A 12 -0.79 35.30 26.79
C GLY A 12 -1.21 34.92 25.37
N ILE A 13 -1.22 35.88 24.45
CA ILE A 13 -1.53 35.64 23.03
C ILE A 13 -0.50 34.69 22.40
N VAL A 14 0.79 34.92 22.64
CA VAL A 14 1.86 34.06 22.11
C VAL A 14 1.72 32.61 22.59
N VAL A 15 1.40 32.40 23.87
CA VAL A 15 1.19 31.06 24.43
C VAL A 15 0.00 30.38 23.75
N ILE A 16 -1.12 31.08 23.59
CA ILE A 16 -2.33 30.55 22.93
C ILE A 16 -2.04 30.17 21.47
N LEU A 17 -1.40 31.07 20.71
CA LEU A 17 -1.05 30.83 19.31
C LEU A 17 -0.11 29.62 19.17
N THR A 18 0.87 29.50 20.06
CA THR A 18 1.80 28.38 20.08
C THR A 18 1.06 27.06 20.34
N PHE A 19 0.15 27.04 21.31
CA PHE A 19 -0.66 25.86 21.61
C PHE A 19 -1.52 25.41 20.41
N ILE A 20 -2.20 26.35 19.75
CA ILE A 20 -3.00 26.08 18.55
C ILE A 20 -2.12 25.54 17.42
N ALA A 21 -0.94 26.13 17.21
CA ALA A 21 -0.01 25.68 16.17
C ALA A 21 0.46 24.23 16.40
N TYR A 22 0.77 23.85 17.64
CA TYR A 22 1.15 22.47 17.96
C TYR A 22 -0.02 21.51 17.78
N PHE A 23 -1.22 21.86 18.25
CA PHE A 23 -2.39 21.02 18.09
C PHE A 23 -2.69 20.75 16.61
N ASN A 24 -2.67 21.79 15.77
CA ASN A 24 -2.86 21.65 14.33
C ASN A 24 -1.78 20.78 13.68
N LYS A 25 -0.52 20.89 14.11
CA LYS A 25 0.54 20.00 13.62
C LYS A 25 0.20 18.54 13.89
N PHE A 26 -0.18 18.17 15.11
CA PHE A 26 -0.52 16.77 15.42
C PHE A 26 -1.65 16.23 14.55
N VAL A 27 -2.70 17.03 14.32
CA VAL A 27 -3.81 16.64 13.43
C VAL A 27 -3.32 16.43 11.99
N ILE A 28 -2.49 17.33 11.47
CA ILE A 28 -1.90 17.21 10.12
C ILE A 28 -1.05 15.94 10.01
N LEU A 29 -0.24 15.63 11.04
CA LEU A 29 0.56 14.41 11.05
C LEU A 29 -0.31 13.15 11.07
N GLY A 30 -1.39 13.14 11.84
CA GLY A 30 -2.38 12.04 11.85
C GLY A 30 -2.98 11.82 10.47
N ASN A 31 -3.51 12.88 9.86
CA ASN A 31 -4.08 12.81 8.50
C ASN A 31 -3.05 12.34 7.46
N ARG A 32 -1.77 12.72 7.60
CA ARG A 32 -0.70 12.26 6.71
C ARG A 32 -0.48 10.75 6.82
N ILE A 33 -0.54 10.19 8.04
CA ILE A 33 -0.45 8.74 8.24
C ILE A 33 -1.63 8.04 7.56
N ASP A 34 -2.86 8.49 7.79
CA ASP A 34 -4.06 7.89 7.20
C ASP A 34 -4.04 7.93 5.67
N ASN A 35 -3.67 9.07 5.09
CA ASN A 35 -3.49 9.21 3.65
C ASN A 35 -2.43 8.25 3.10
N SER A 36 -1.31 8.08 3.82
CA SER A 36 -0.24 7.16 3.40
C SER A 36 -0.71 5.71 3.44
N LEU A 37 -1.46 5.31 4.47
CA LEU A 37 -2.04 3.96 4.58
C LEU A 37 -3.08 3.70 3.49
N ALA A 38 -3.92 4.69 3.17
CA ALA A 38 -4.88 4.60 2.06
C ALA A 38 -4.16 4.44 0.72
N GLN A 39 -3.05 5.15 0.51
CA GLN A 39 -2.25 5.01 -0.71
C GLN A 39 -1.63 3.61 -0.83
N ILE A 40 -1.11 3.05 0.27
CA ILE A 40 -0.61 1.67 0.30
C ILE A 40 -1.72 0.69 -0.07
N ASP A 41 -2.93 0.87 0.48
CA ASP A 41 -4.07 0.00 0.16
C ASP A 41 -4.42 0.03 -1.33
N VAL A 42 -4.48 1.22 -1.93
CA VAL A 42 -4.72 1.38 -3.37
C VAL A 42 -3.66 0.66 -4.20
N GLN A 43 -2.39 0.74 -3.80
CA GLN A 43 -1.30 0.06 -4.52
C GLN A 43 -1.40 -1.47 -4.40
N LEU A 44 -1.70 -1.98 -3.21
CA LEU A 44 -1.92 -3.42 -3.00
C LEU A 44 -3.11 -3.92 -3.81
N LYS A 45 -4.20 -3.15 -3.85
CA LYS A 45 -5.38 -3.47 -4.65
C LYS A 45 -5.06 -3.46 -6.15
N LYS A 46 -4.39 -2.42 -6.66
CA LYS A 46 -3.95 -2.34 -8.06
C LYS A 46 -3.11 -3.56 -8.46
N ARG A 47 -2.19 -3.98 -7.59
CA ARG A 47 -1.40 -5.20 -7.82
C ARG A 47 -2.29 -6.43 -7.94
N ALA A 48 -3.26 -6.61 -7.05
CA ALA A 48 -4.20 -7.72 -7.10
C ALA A 48 -5.10 -7.67 -8.35
N ASP A 49 -5.48 -6.48 -8.80
CA ASP A 49 -6.35 -6.27 -9.97
C ASP A 49 -5.63 -6.59 -11.30
N LEU A 50 -4.30 -6.47 -11.34
CA LEU A 50 -3.49 -6.83 -12.52
C LEU A 50 -3.18 -8.33 -12.64
N VAL A 51 -3.35 -9.10 -11.56
CA VAL A 51 -3.03 -10.54 -11.53
C VAL A 51 -3.84 -11.37 -12.56
N PRO A 52 -5.16 -11.17 -12.75
CA PRO A 52 -5.92 -11.92 -13.74
C PRO A 52 -5.37 -11.75 -15.16
N ASN A 53 -5.07 -10.51 -15.56
CA ASN A 53 -4.49 -10.22 -16.88
C ASN A 53 -3.13 -10.92 -17.06
N LEU A 54 -2.28 -10.91 -16.03
CA LEU A 54 -1.01 -11.64 -16.06
C LEU A 54 -1.23 -13.15 -16.22
N ILE A 55 -2.19 -13.73 -15.48
CA ILE A 55 -2.53 -15.15 -15.58
C ILE A 55 -3.02 -15.51 -16.99
N GLU A 56 -3.84 -14.67 -17.62
CA GLU A 56 -4.32 -14.90 -18.99
C GLU A 56 -3.17 -14.94 -20.00
N ILE A 57 -2.21 -14.01 -19.90
CA ILE A 57 -1.00 -14.00 -20.74
C ILE A 57 -0.23 -15.31 -20.53
N VAL A 58 0.05 -15.69 -19.28
CA VAL A 58 0.79 -16.92 -18.96
C VAL A 58 0.06 -18.16 -19.48
N LYS A 59 -1.27 -18.26 -19.32
CA LYS A 59 -2.07 -19.37 -19.85
C LYS A 59 -1.99 -19.50 -21.38
N GLY A 60 -1.79 -18.40 -22.10
CA GLY A 60 -1.60 -18.41 -23.55
C GLY A 60 -0.32 -19.14 -23.99
N TYR A 61 0.73 -19.13 -23.16
CA TYR A 61 2.02 -19.74 -23.46
C TYR A 61 2.26 -21.07 -22.76
N VAL A 62 1.62 -21.31 -21.61
CA VAL A 62 1.86 -22.49 -20.78
C VAL A 62 0.57 -23.27 -20.55
N LYS A 63 0.53 -24.52 -21.03
CA LYS A 63 -0.69 -25.34 -21.05
C LYS A 63 -0.90 -26.24 -19.82
N HIS A 64 0.14 -26.50 -19.01
CA HIS A 64 0.10 -27.53 -17.97
C HIS A 64 0.51 -27.04 -16.56
N GLU A 65 0.37 -25.74 -16.26
CA GLU A 65 0.84 -25.14 -14.99
C GLU A 65 -0.30 -24.69 -14.05
N SER A 66 -1.37 -25.49 -13.96
CA SER A 66 -2.57 -25.14 -13.17
C SER A 66 -2.27 -24.95 -11.68
N ALA A 67 -1.45 -25.82 -11.07
CA ALA A 67 -1.16 -25.77 -9.63
C ALA A 67 -0.51 -24.44 -9.21
N MET A 68 0.30 -23.86 -10.09
CA MET A 68 0.95 -22.58 -9.84
C MET A 68 -0.01 -21.40 -10.05
N ILE A 69 -0.85 -21.44 -11.09
CA ILE A 69 -1.90 -20.47 -11.32
C ILE A 69 -2.89 -20.45 -10.13
N ASP A 70 -3.23 -21.61 -9.60
CA ASP A 70 -4.11 -21.76 -8.44
C ASP A 70 -3.49 -21.11 -7.20
N LYS A 71 -2.18 -21.34 -6.95
CA LYS A 71 -1.45 -20.72 -5.85
C LYS A 71 -1.43 -19.19 -5.94
N VAL A 72 -1.24 -18.62 -7.13
CA VAL A 72 -1.28 -17.17 -7.36
C VAL A 72 -2.70 -16.63 -7.19
N THR A 73 -3.70 -17.37 -7.67
CA THR A 73 -5.12 -17.01 -7.55
C THR A 73 -5.58 -17.02 -6.09
N GLU A 74 -5.14 -18.00 -5.31
CA GLU A 74 -5.40 -18.08 -3.87
C GLU A 74 -4.73 -16.91 -3.13
N ALA A 75 -3.46 -16.62 -3.43
CA ALA A 75 -2.76 -15.48 -2.85
C ALA A 75 -3.43 -14.15 -3.18
N ARG A 76 -3.95 -13.99 -4.40
CA ARG A 76 -4.77 -12.82 -4.80
C ARG A 76 -6.05 -12.74 -3.97
N LYS A 77 -6.79 -13.84 -3.81
CA LYS A 77 -8.02 -13.89 -3.00
C LYS A 77 -7.71 -13.51 -1.55
N ALA A 78 -6.63 -14.04 -0.98
CA ALA A 78 -6.20 -13.70 0.37
C ALA A 78 -5.95 -12.19 0.53
N LEU A 79 -5.27 -11.56 -0.43
CA LEU A 79 -5.02 -10.12 -0.43
C LEU A 79 -6.31 -9.29 -0.49
N LEU A 80 -7.26 -9.66 -1.34
CA LEU A 80 -8.54 -8.96 -1.46
C LEU A 80 -9.47 -9.17 -0.26
N SER A 81 -9.34 -10.29 0.45
CA SER A 81 -10.16 -10.63 1.61
C SER A 81 -9.67 -10.02 2.93
N ALA A 82 -8.41 -9.59 2.98
CA ALA A 82 -7.81 -8.99 4.17
C ALA A 82 -8.46 -7.63 4.49
N LYS A 83 -8.82 -7.42 5.76
CA LYS A 83 -9.53 -6.21 6.21
C LYS A 83 -8.58 -5.12 6.71
N ASP A 84 -7.59 -5.49 7.52
CA ASP A 84 -6.63 -4.56 8.12
C ASP A 84 -5.42 -4.31 7.21
N ILE A 85 -4.83 -3.12 7.29
CA ILE A 85 -3.67 -2.78 6.46
C ILE A 85 -2.49 -3.75 6.70
N THR A 86 -2.25 -4.15 7.94
CA THR A 86 -1.18 -5.09 8.31
C THR A 86 -1.41 -6.47 7.71
N SER A 87 -2.66 -6.94 7.68
CA SER A 87 -2.97 -8.24 7.07
C SER A 87 -2.90 -8.17 5.54
N LYS A 88 -3.32 -7.04 4.94
CA LYS A 88 -3.14 -6.77 3.51
C LYS A 88 -1.67 -6.76 3.10
N VAL A 89 -0.79 -6.11 3.85
CA VAL A 89 0.67 -6.11 3.58
C VAL A 89 1.21 -7.54 3.60
N LYS A 90 0.93 -8.31 4.66
CA LYS A 90 1.35 -9.72 4.75
C LYS A 90 0.82 -10.58 3.59
N ALA A 91 -0.43 -10.37 3.18
CA ALA A 91 -1.00 -11.06 2.04
C ALA A 91 -0.36 -10.62 0.71
N GLY A 92 0.02 -9.34 0.60
CA GLY A 92 0.76 -8.78 -0.53
C GLY A 92 2.15 -9.41 -0.68
N ASP A 93 2.85 -9.65 0.42
CA ASP A 93 4.13 -10.36 0.44
C ASP A 93 3.99 -11.81 -0.02
N LYS A 94 2.90 -12.50 0.41
CA LYS A 94 2.58 -13.84 -0.09
C LYS A 94 2.30 -13.85 -1.59
N LEU A 95 1.52 -12.88 -2.08
CA LEU A 95 1.28 -12.73 -3.52
C LEU A 95 2.58 -12.47 -4.27
N GLN A 96 3.47 -11.63 -3.73
CA GLN A 96 4.81 -11.45 -4.31
C GLN A 96 5.60 -12.74 -4.40
N GLY A 97 5.59 -13.54 -3.33
CA GLY A 97 6.23 -14.86 -3.32
C GLY A 97 5.66 -15.79 -4.39
N ALA A 98 4.33 -15.83 -4.55
CA ALA A 98 3.69 -16.64 -5.58
C ALA A 98 3.99 -16.13 -7.01
N LEU A 99 4.08 -14.82 -7.22
CA LEU A 99 4.46 -14.25 -8.51
C LEU A 99 5.91 -14.59 -8.89
N LYS A 100 6.82 -14.80 -7.92
CA LYS A 100 8.19 -15.24 -8.23
C LYS A 100 8.22 -16.60 -8.94
N SER A 101 7.29 -17.51 -8.66
CA SER A 101 7.19 -18.75 -9.43
C SER A 101 6.77 -18.53 -10.89
N ILE A 102 6.07 -17.42 -11.22
CA ILE A 102 5.77 -17.07 -12.61
C ILE A 102 7.03 -16.63 -13.35
N PHE A 103 7.87 -15.82 -12.70
CA PHE A 103 9.12 -15.41 -13.30
C PHE A 103 10.09 -16.58 -13.51
N ALA A 104 10.19 -17.50 -12.54
CA ALA A 104 10.99 -18.71 -12.69
C ALA A 104 10.50 -19.60 -13.85
N LEU A 105 9.19 -19.61 -14.11
CA LEU A 105 8.63 -20.32 -15.27
C LEU A 105 8.95 -19.60 -16.58
N ALA A 106 8.90 -18.26 -16.62
CA ALA A 106 9.28 -17.49 -17.80
C ALA A 106 10.72 -17.73 -18.24
N GLU A 107 11.62 -18.09 -17.33
CA GLU A 107 12.99 -18.52 -17.67
C GLU A 107 13.01 -19.84 -18.47
N ASN A 108 12.11 -20.78 -18.15
CA ASN A 108 11.99 -22.06 -18.85
C ASN A 108 11.19 -21.95 -20.16
N TYR A 109 10.41 -20.86 -20.34
CA TYR A 109 9.60 -20.59 -21.52
C TYR A 109 10.01 -19.27 -22.18
N PRO A 110 11.03 -19.28 -23.08
CA PRO A 110 11.56 -18.06 -23.71
C PRO A 110 10.50 -17.22 -24.44
N ASN A 111 9.47 -17.87 -24.99
CA ASN A 111 8.36 -17.21 -25.67
C ASN A 111 7.50 -16.35 -24.71
N LEU A 112 7.43 -16.71 -23.43
CA LEU A 112 6.75 -15.91 -22.41
C LEU A 112 7.57 -14.65 -22.04
N LYS A 113 8.91 -14.75 -22.10
CA LYS A 113 9.84 -13.65 -21.82
C LYS A 113 9.91 -12.62 -22.95
N ALA A 114 9.69 -13.05 -24.19
CA ALA A 114 9.86 -12.20 -25.39
C ALA A 114 8.69 -11.25 -25.68
N ASN A 115 7.57 -11.37 -24.97
CA ASN A 115 6.35 -10.58 -25.20
C ASN A 115 6.24 -9.34 -24.30
N GLU A 116 7.39 -8.70 -23.98
CA GLU A 116 7.46 -7.40 -23.29
C GLU A 116 6.93 -6.24 -24.16
#